data_AF-A0A1F5AMQ9-F1
#
_entry.id   AF-A0A1F5AMQ9-F1
#
_cell.length_a   1.000
_cell.length_b   1.000
_cell.length_c   1.000
_cell.angle_alpha   90.00
_cell.angle_beta   90.00
_cell.angle_gamma   90.00
#
_symmetry.space_group_name_H-M   'P 1'
#
loop_
_entity.id
_entity.type
_entity.pdbx_description
1 polymer ?
#
loop_
_entity_poly.entity_id
_entity_poly.type
_entity_poly.pdbx_seq_one_letter_code
_entity_poly.pdbx_strand_id
1 'polypeptide(L)'
;MAFADRLLANQNPAGYWPTGYGAIFFADTGSAIGLFIALDRHVDSERRQKYLEAVRRHVTAIEADGFINPSGGIGAGWLKYEKGTASGRVAKEYTVGSALCGGEVFTWMYTKTGEEKYRRIARIALNWILGTMAEDGRIPYIFEGEGTDLARKGDWRNDYRLWERIPYDSSAYIGEGVVAFDLHCHQPEWQAEIRKKIEPHIEWLIRTQNCNGTWAIMDNHDQKRSPLIANFLSWYHRHVKKDDRIVEAIRRYDRFLLVPANAKFYGLLNWGARPGVPIAGEDESNDVLTAIVGLAIAEIISPGIASNR
;
A
#
# COMPACT_ATOMS: atom_id res chain seq x y z
N MET A 1 22.41 -1.61 13.89
CA MET A 1 21.34 -0.60 13.77
C MET A 1 20.21 -1.23 12.97
N ALA A 2 18.98 -1.28 13.50
CA ALA A 2 17.86 -1.86 12.76
C ALA A 2 17.49 -0.97 11.57
N PHE A 3 16.87 -1.52 10.52
CA PHE A 3 16.48 -0.74 9.34
C PHE A 3 15.51 0.40 9.70
N ALA A 4 14.57 0.16 10.62
CA ALA A 4 13.66 1.19 11.14
C ALA A 4 14.40 2.36 11.82
N ASP A 5 15.49 2.09 12.53
CA ASP A 5 16.30 3.14 13.17
C ASP A 5 17.02 4.01 12.10
N ARG A 6 17.47 3.38 11.00
CA ARG A 6 18.05 4.10 9.85
C ARG A 6 17.00 4.93 9.12
N LEU A 7 15.81 4.37 8.90
CA LEU A 7 14.69 5.09 8.30
C LEU A 7 14.35 6.33 9.14
N LEU A 8 14.21 6.17 10.45
CA LEU A 8 13.95 7.27 11.38
C LEU A 8 15.04 8.36 11.28
N ALA A 9 16.32 7.98 11.28
CA ALA A 9 17.43 8.93 11.22
C ALA A 9 17.51 9.71 9.90
N ASN A 10 16.91 9.19 8.82
CA ASN A 10 16.93 9.82 7.50
C ASN A 10 15.79 10.81 7.27
N GLN A 11 14.85 10.96 8.21
CA GLN A 11 13.80 11.97 8.06
C GLN A 11 14.42 13.37 8.10
N ASN A 12 14.09 14.20 7.12
CA ASN A 12 14.54 15.58 7.10
C ASN A 12 13.73 16.45 8.08
N PRO A 13 14.21 17.67 8.42
CA PRO A 13 13.51 18.57 9.32
C PRO A 13 12.12 19.00 8.84
N ALA A 14 11.87 18.96 7.52
CA ALA A 14 10.58 19.27 6.93
C ALA A 14 9.56 18.12 7.03
N GLY A 15 9.93 16.97 7.61
CA GLY A 15 9.01 15.85 7.83
C GLY A 15 8.96 14.83 6.68
N TYR A 16 9.84 14.94 5.69
CA TYR A 16 9.90 14.03 4.54
C TYR A 16 11.14 13.13 4.55
N TRP A 17 11.09 12.04 3.79
CA TRP A 17 12.22 11.14 3.61
C TRP A 17 12.79 11.26 2.19
N PRO A 18 14.11 11.45 2.02
CA PRO A 18 14.74 11.28 0.73
C PRO A 18 14.67 9.79 0.34
N THR A 19 14.06 9.50 -0.80
CA THR A 19 13.90 8.12 -1.29
C THR A 19 15.13 7.61 -2.06
N GLY A 20 16.10 8.48 -2.35
CA GLY A 20 17.37 8.15 -3.00
C GLY A 20 17.42 8.39 -4.51
N TYR A 21 16.28 8.59 -5.18
CA TYR A 21 16.18 8.87 -6.63
C TYR A 21 15.67 10.29 -6.94
N GLY A 22 15.81 11.21 -5.99
CA GLY A 22 15.56 12.64 -6.18
C GLY A 22 14.09 13.07 -6.04
N ALA A 23 13.11 12.24 -6.35
CA ALA A 23 11.69 12.54 -6.04
C ALA A 23 11.33 12.12 -4.60
N ILE A 24 10.27 12.69 -4.03
CA ILE A 24 9.66 12.21 -2.79
C ILE A 24 8.20 11.89 -3.11
N PHE A 25 7.88 10.61 -3.24
CA PHE A 25 6.49 10.19 -3.39
C PHE A 25 5.92 9.70 -2.07
N PHE A 26 4.65 10.04 -1.84
CA PHE A 26 3.95 9.64 -0.63
C PHE A 26 3.51 8.19 -0.64
N ALA A 27 3.40 7.54 -1.80
CA ALA A 27 3.28 6.08 -1.84
C ALA A 27 4.50 5.41 -1.19
N ASP A 28 5.71 5.82 -1.58
CA ASP A 28 6.95 5.23 -1.07
C ASP A 28 7.15 5.56 0.41
N THR A 29 6.84 6.80 0.78
CA THR A 29 6.92 7.25 2.18
C THR A 29 5.90 6.53 3.06
N GLY A 30 4.65 6.40 2.62
CA GLY A 30 3.60 5.68 3.34
C GLY A 30 3.96 4.21 3.56
N SER A 31 4.45 3.54 2.49
CA SER A 31 4.95 2.16 2.58
C SER A 31 6.08 2.01 3.60
N ALA A 32 7.04 2.95 3.60
CA ALA A 32 8.13 2.95 4.57
C ALA A 32 7.64 3.18 6.01
N ILE A 33 6.66 4.07 6.22
CA ILE A 33 6.03 4.32 7.52
C ILE A 33 5.25 3.08 8.01
N GLY A 34 4.71 2.26 7.11
CA GLY A 34 4.10 0.96 7.44
C GLY A 34 5.02 0.08 8.30
N LEU A 35 6.34 0.22 8.20
CA LEU A 35 7.29 -0.46 9.10
C LEU A 35 7.18 0.02 10.55
N PHE A 36 7.05 1.33 10.79
CA PHE A 36 6.85 1.87 12.13
C PHE A 36 5.54 1.39 12.73
N ILE A 37 4.47 1.38 11.92
CA ILE A 37 3.15 0.90 12.30
C ILE A 37 3.22 -0.57 12.73
N ALA A 38 3.85 -1.42 11.90
CA ALA A 38 3.99 -2.84 12.18
C ALA A 38 4.87 -3.12 13.41
N LEU A 39 5.89 -2.30 13.68
CA LEU A 39 6.80 -2.50 14.81
C LEU A 39 6.32 -1.89 16.13
N ASP A 40 5.31 -1.02 16.11
CA ASP A 40 4.90 -0.22 17.27
C ASP A 40 4.66 -1.09 18.52
N ARG A 41 3.96 -2.22 18.40
CA ARG A 41 3.67 -3.12 19.53
C ARG A 41 4.86 -4.00 19.97
N HIS A 42 5.96 -3.99 19.21
CA HIS A 42 7.11 -4.88 19.38
C HIS A 42 8.38 -4.14 19.84
N VAL A 43 8.33 -2.82 19.96
CA VAL A 43 9.46 -1.98 20.39
C VAL A 43 9.20 -1.36 21.77
N ASP A 44 10.29 -0.98 22.43
CA ASP A 44 10.25 -0.26 23.71
C ASP A 44 9.50 1.10 23.60
N SER A 45 9.12 1.68 24.75
CA SER A 45 8.37 2.94 24.79
C SER A 45 9.13 4.12 24.18
N GLU A 46 10.45 4.14 24.28
CA GLU A 46 11.28 5.22 23.74
C GLU A 46 11.23 5.21 22.20
N ARG A 47 11.41 4.04 21.58
CA ARG A 47 11.30 3.87 20.13
C ARG A 47 9.90 4.17 19.63
N ARG A 48 8.85 3.69 20.31
CA ARG A 48 7.46 4.02 19.96
C ARG A 48 7.23 5.51 19.89
N GLN A 49 7.71 6.25 20.90
CA GLN A 49 7.56 7.71 20.92
C GLN A 49 8.29 8.37 19.74
N LYS A 50 9.52 7.93 19.42
CA LYS A 50 10.28 8.45 18.28
C LYS A 50 9.58 8.17 16.94
N TYR A 51 9.00 6.99 16.78
CA TYR A 51 8.21 6.65 15.58
C TYR A 51 6.96 7.53 15.47
N LEU A 52 6.19 7.69 16.55
CA LEU A 52 5.03 8.58 16.58
C LEU A 52 5.40 10.03 16.24
N GLU A 53 6.51 10.54 16.78
CA GLU A 53 6.97 11.89 16.48
C GLU A 53 7.38 12.06 15.01
N ALA A 54 8.04 11.06 14.42
CA ALA A 54 8.41 11.10 13.02
C ALA A 54 7.18 11.09 12.11
N VAL A 55 6.21 10.23 12.38
CA VAL A 55 4.95 10.19 11.62
C VAL A 55 4.15 11.48 11.83
N ARG A 56 4.12 12.03 13.05
CA ARG A 56 3.48 13.33 13.34
C ARG A 56 4.09 14.45 12.49
N ARG A 57 5.43 14.54 12.41
CA ARG A 57 6.12 15.52 11.55
C ARG A 57 5.70 15.36 10.08
N HIS A 58 5.59 14.12 9.61
CA HIS A 58 5.18 13.83 8.23
C HIS A 58 3.75 14.28 7.92
N VAL A 59 2.78 13.90 8.74
CA VAL A 59 1.37 14.28 8.48
C VAL A 59 1.16 15.80 8.63
N THR A 60 1.87 16.44 9.57
CA THR A 60 1.86 17.91 9.68
C THR A 60 2.45 18.58 8.44
N ALA A 61 3.50 18.03 7.85
CA ALA A 61 4.08 18.55 6.61
C ALA A 61 3.12 18.40 5.41
N ILE A 62 2.51 17.22 5.25
CA ILE A 62 1.49 16.98 4.20
C ILE A 62 0.32 17.95 4.33
N GLU A 63 -0.16 18.18 5.55
CA GLU A 63 -1.23 19.16 5.84
C GLU A 63 -0.79 20.59 5.49
N ALA A 64 0.36 21.04 6.01
CA ALA A 64 0.86 22.41 5.83
C ALA A 64 1.19 22.75 4.37
N ASP A 65 1.72 21.78 3.62
CA ASP A 65 2.09 21.95 2.21
C ASP A 65 0.89 21.73 1.26
N GLY A 66 -0.31 21.48 1.81
CA GLY A 66 -1.57 21.42 1.07
C GLY A 66 -1.69 20.19 0.17
N PHE A 67 -1.20 19.03 0.60
CA PHE A 67 -1.28 17.79 -0.17
C PHE A 67 -2.56 16.98 0.09
N ILE A 68 -3.37 17.37 1.06
CA ILE A 68 -4.72 16.82 1.25
C ILE A 68 -5.68 17.61 0.36
N ASN A 69 -6.13 17.00 -0.73
CA ASN A 69 -7.02 17.68 -1.67
C ASN A 69 -8.45 17.80 -1.10
N PRO A 70 -9.24 18.78 -1.55
CA PRO A 70 -10.66 18.89 -1.19
C PRO A 70 -11.49 17.65 -1.56
N SER A 71 -11.04 16.89 -2.58
CA SER A 71 -11.63 15.61 -2.99
C SER A 71 -11.44 14.50 -1.95
N GLY A 72 -10.45 14.64 -1.07
CA GLY A 72 -9.97 13.61 -0.15
C GLY A 72 -8.70 12.90 -0.61
N GLY A 73 -8.42 12.90 -1.92
CA GLY A 73 -7.20 12.27 -2.43
C GLY A 73 -5.95 12.99 -1.95
N ILE A 74 -4.89 12.22 -1.71
CA ILE A 74 -3.58 12.72 -1.31
C ILE A 74 -2.75 12.95 -2.56
N GLY A 75 -2.08 14.10 -2.63
CA GLY A 75 -1.17 14.44 -3.71
C GLY A 75 0.00 13.46 -3.83
N ALA A 76 0.65 13.41 -4.99
CA ALA A 76 1.73 12.47 -5.22
C ALA A 76 3.02 12.78 -4.43
N GLY A 77 3.31 14.06 -4.20
CA GLY A 77 4.48 14.53 -3.44
C GLY A 77 5.33 15.55 -4.19
N TRP A 78 6.64 15.36 -4.19
CA TRP A 78 7.63 16.30 -4.77
C TRP A 78 8.44 15.64 -5.88
N LEU A 79 8.58 16.29 -7.04
CA LEU A 79 9.40 15.76 -8.14
C LEU A 79 10.90 15.85 -7.90
N LYS A 80 11.33 16.76 -7.02
CA LYS A 80 12.75 17.03 -6.76
C LYS A 80 13.01 17.27 -5.28
N TYR A 81 14.09 16.69 -4.80
CA TYR A 81 14.62 16.85 -3.45
C TYR A 81 16.13 16.87 -3.52
N GLU A 82 16.71 18.05 -3.28
CA GLU A 82 18.14 18.27 -3.37
C GLU A 82 18.59 19.12 -2.19
N LYS A 83 19.69 18.69 -1.53
CA LYS A 83 20.34 19.45 -0.44
C LYS A 83 19.38 19.90 0.68
N GLY A 84 18.37 19.09 0.99
CA GLY A 84 17.39 19.40 2.05
C GLY A 84 16.14 20.15 1.58
N THR A 85 16.04 20.50 0.29
CA THR A 85 14.94 21.30 -0.24
C THR A 85 14.10 20.48 -1.22
N ALA A 86 12.80 20.39 -0.95
CA ALA A 86 11.82 19.80 -1.85
C ALA A 86 11.27 20.85 -2.83
N SER A 87 11.08 20.48 -4.10
CA SER A 87 10.50 21.35 -5.14
C SER A 87 9.79 20.53 -6.22
N GLY A 88 9.02 21.22 -7.08
CA GLY A 88 8.20 20.56 -8.09
C GLY A 88 7.03 19.81 -7.45
N ARG A 89 6.18 20.55 -6.73
CA ARG A 89 4.99 20.02 -6.06
C ARG A 89 4.05 19.34 -7.06
N VAL A 90 3.67 18.10 -6.77
CA VAL A 90 2.63 17.35 -7.48
C VAL A 90 1.46 17.15 -6.54
N ALA A 91 0.58 18.14 -6.49
CA ALA A 91 -0.57 18.15 -5.58
C ALA A 91 -1.73 17.28 -6.07
N LYS A 92 -1.75 16.92 -7.36
CA LYS A 92 -2.81 16.09 -7.95
C LYS A 92 -2.84 14.71 -7.32
N GLU A 93 -4.05 14.20 -7.14
CA GLU A 93 -4.33 12.97 -6.41
C GLU A 93 -3.56 11.78 -6.99
N TYR A 94 -3.04 10.95 -6.08
CA TYR A 94 -2.37 9.70 -6.38
C TYR A 94 -3.08 8.55 -5.68
N THR A 95 -3.55 7.53 -6.42
CA THR A 95 -4.27 6.37 -5.86
C THR A 95 -3.50 5.69 -4.72
N VAL A 96 -2.25 5.29 -4.97
CA VAL A 96 -1.44 4.55 -3.98
C VAL A 96 -1.06 5.43 -2.79
N GLY A 97 -0.66 6.68 -3.04
CA GLY A 97 -0.38 7.65 -1.97
C GLY A 97 -1.61 7.93 -1.09
N SER A 98 -2.80 7.96 -1.69
CA SER A 98 -4.06 8.11 -0.96
C SER A 98 -4.41 6.89 -0.11
N ALA A 99 -4.03 5.69 -0.55
CA ALA A 99 -4.26 4.49 0.24
C ALA A 99 -3.30 4.40 1.43
N LEU A 100 -2.00 4.57 1.18
CA LEU A 100 -0.97 4.40 2.20
C LEU A 100 -0.90 5.59 3.15
N CYS A 101 -0.71 6.81 2.65
CA CYS A 101 -0.72 7.97 3.54
C CYS A 101 -2.14 8.29 4.01
N GLY A 102 -3.09 8.38 3.07
CA GLY A 102 -4.48 8.74 3.37
C GLY A 102 -5.20 7.71 4.23
N GLY A 103 -5.23 6.44 3.82
CA GLY A 103 -5.93 5.37 4.54
C GLY A 103 -5.16 4.84 5.74
N GLU A 104 -3.95 4.32 5.54
CA GLU A 104 -3.19 3.60 6.58
C GLU A 104 -2.58 4.55 7.62
N VAL A 105 -1.72 5.50 7.20
CA VAL A 105 -0.97 6.37 8.12
C VAL A 105 -1.91 7.25 8.95
N PHE A 106 -2.91 7.89 8.34
CA PHE A 106 -3.86 8.71 9.10
C PHE A 106 -4.76 7.87 10.01
N THR A 107 -5.13 6.65 9.62
CA THR A 107 -5.85 5.77 10.57
C THR A 107 -4.96 5.44 11.76
N TRP A 108 -3.69 5.10 11.55
CA TRP A 108 -2.77 4.84 12.65
C TRP A 108 -2.59 6.06 13.56
N MET A 109 -2.45 7.26 12.99
CA MET A 109 -2.39 8.49 13.77
C MET A 109 -3.62 8.66 14.67
N TYR A 110 -4.82 8.37 14.17
CA TYR A 110 -6.03 8.35 15.01
C TYR A 110 -5.91 7.36 16.17
N THR A 111 -5.44 6.13 15.94
CA THR A 111 -5.26 5.15 17.02
C THR A 111 -4.28 5.60 18.10
N LYS A 112 -3.30 6.44 17.74
CA LYS A 112 -2.26 6.92 18.66
C LYS A 112 -2.65 8.17 19.42
N THR A 113 -3.43 9.06 18.81
CA THR A 113 -3.74 10.36 19.41
C THR A 113 -5.20 10.50 19.84
N GLY A 114 -6.11 9.69 19.31
CA GLY A 114 -7.55 9.85 19.47
C GLY A 114 -8.12 11.07 18.73
N GLU A 115 -7.32 11.80 17.96
CA GLU A 115 -7.77 13.00 17.26
C GLU A 115 -8.66 12.67 16.05
N GLU A 116 -9.92 13.12 16.13
CA GLU A 116 -10.96 12.88 15.14
C GLU A 116 -10.56 13.22 13.69
N LYS A 117 -9.79 14.30 13.53
CA LYS A 117 -9.38 14.81 12.22
C LYS A 117 -8.69 13.73 11.39
N TYR A 118 -7.87 12.88 12.02
CA TYR A 118 -7.08 11.88 11.32
C TYR A 118 -7.95 10.77 10.74
N ARG A 119 -8.91 10.22 11.50
CA ARG A 119 -9.85 9.23 10.95
C ARG A 119 -10.79 9.83 9.90
N ARG A 120 -11.12 11.12 9.99
CA ARG A 120 -11.91 11.80 8.95
C ARG A 120 -11.13 11.93 7.65
N ILE A 121 -9.87 12.33 7.70
CA ILE A 121 -8.98 12.37 6.52
C ILE A 121 -8.92 10.98 5.88
N ALA A 122 -8.69 9.94 6.67
CA ALA A 122 -8.63 8.57 6.17
C ALA A 122 -9.94 8.12 5.50
N ARG A 123 -11.09 8.42 6.11
CA ARG A 123 -12.39 8.11 5.51
C ARG A 123 -12.57 8.80 4.16
N ILE A 124 -12.27 10.09 4.06
CA ILE A 124 -12.49 10.86 2.84
C ILE A 124 -11.53 10.38 1.74
N ALA A 125 -10.27 10.08 2.06
CA ALA A 125 -9.31 9.50 1.13
C ALA A 125 -9.77 8.14 0.57
N LEU A 126 -10.24 7.23 1.42
CA LEU A 126 -10.75 5.93 0.99
C LEU A 126 -12.07 6.06 0.21
N ASN A 127 -12.95 6.99 0.59
CA ASN A 127 -14.16 7.27 -0.18
C ASN A 127 -13.84 7.82 -1.58
N TRP A 128 -12.80 8.65 -1.71
CA TRP A 128 -12.31 9.09 -3.01
C TRP A 128 -11.82 7.90 -3.84
N ILE A 129 -10.93 7.05 -3.31
CA ILE A 129 -10.43 5.84 -4.00
C ILE A 129 -11.60 4.98 -4.50
N LEU A 130 -12.51 4.60 -3.60
CA LEU A 130 -13.64 3.74 -3.93
C LEU A 130 -14.63 4.41 -4.89
N GLY A 131 -14.72 5.74 -4.87
CA GLY A 131 -15.52 6.52 -5.82
C GLY A 131 -14.95 6.57 -7.23
N THR A 132 -13.68 6.22 -7.43
CA THR A 132 -13.05 6.13 -8.76
C THR A 132 -13.13 4.73 -9.39
N MET A 133 -13.67 3.76 -8.67
CA MET A 133 -13.78 2.37 -9.11
C MET A 133 -14.67 2.28 -10.37
N ALA A 134 -14.20 1.55 -11.37
CA ALA A 134 -14.96 1.21 -12.56
C ALA A 134 -16.12 0.25 -12.23
N GLU A 135 -17.13 0.19 -13.09
CA GLU A 135 -18.31 -0.68 -12.92
C GLU A 135 -17.95 -2.16 -12.76
N ASP A 136 -16.82 -2.58 -13.35
CA ASP A 136 -16.35 -3.94 -13.29
C ASP A 136 -15.54 -4.26 -12.03
N GLY A 137 -15.33 -3.30 -11.14
CA GLY A 137 -14.60 -3.44 -9.89
C GLY A 137 -13.13 -3.05 -9.95
N ARG A 138 -12.57 -2.68 -11.11
CA ARG A 138 -11.19 -2.17 -11.16
C ARG A 138 -11.09 -0.81 -10.49
N ILE A 139 -10.02 -0.58 -9.74
CA ILE A 139 -9.67 0.75 -9.22
C ILE A 139 -8.48 1.27 -10.03
N PRO A 140 -8.54 2.52 -10.53
CA PRO A 140 -7.52 3.03 -11.45
C PRO A 140 -6.22 3.39 -10.75
N TYR A 141 -5.09 3.19 -11.44
CA TYR A 141 -3.79 3.77 -11.07
C TYR A 141 -3.73 5.23 -11.55
N ILE A 142 -4.21 6.15 -10.71
CA ILE A 142 -4.16 7.60 -10.98
C ILE A 142 -2.86 8.13 -10.42
N PHE A 143 -1.97 8.63 -11.29
CA PHE A 143 -0.73 9.30 -10.98
C PHE A 143 -0.31 10.20 -12.17
N GLU A 144 -0.40 11.52 -11.96
CA GLU A 144 -0.10 12.51 -13.00
C GLU A 144 1.34 12.43 -13.54
N GLY A 145 2.30 12.07 -12.67
CA GLY A 145 3.71 11.91 -13.06
C GLY A 145 3.91 10.85 -14.16
N GLU A 146 2.94 9.96 -14.33
CA GLU A 146 2.92 8.93 -15.38
C GLU A 146 1.85 9.19 -16.45
N GLY A 147 1.29 10.40 -16.47
CA GLY A 147 0.36 10.85 -17.50
C GLY A 147 -1.00 10.14 -17.47
N THR A 148 -1.46 9.75 -16.28
CA THR A 148 -2.80 9.18 -16.09
C THR A 148 -3.77 10.24 -15.56
N ASP A 149 -4.97 10.28 -16.14
CA ASP A 149 -6.01 11.24 -15.79
C ASP A 149 -7.40 10.67 -16.07
N LEU A 150 -8.26 10.62 -15.05
CA LEU A 150 -9.65 10.19 -15.17
C LEU A 150 -10.47 11.04 -16.14
N ALA A 151 -10.11 12.31 -16.33
CA ALA A 151 -10.82 13.21 -17.24
C ALA A 151 -10.55 12.89 -18.73
N ARG A 152 -9.50 12.11 -19.04
CA ARG A 152 -9.08 11.79 -20.41
C ARG A 152 -9.60 10.43 -20.90
N LYS A 153 -10.86 10.13 -20.62
CA LYS A 153 -11.52 8.87 -21.04
C LYS A 153 -11.52 8.71 -22.56
N GLY A 154 -11.17 7.52 -23.05
CA GLY A 154 -11.16 7.19 -24.48
C GLY A 154 -9.82 7.40 -25.18
N ASP A 155 -8.82 7.96 -24.50
CA ASP A 155 -7.44 7.90 -24.95
C ASP A 155 -6.84 6.55 -24.54
N TRP A 156 -6.61 5.67 -25.52
CA TRP A 156 -6.16 4.30 -25.25
C TRP A 156 -4.86 4.21 -24.45
N ARG A 157 -3.95 5.20 -24.54
CA ARG A 157 -2.70 5.20 -23.76
C ARG A 157 -2.97 5.55 -22.31
N ASN A 158 -3.85 6.52 -22.08
CA ASN A 158 -4.30 6.90 -20.75
C ASN A 158 -5.06 5.73 -20.10
N ASP A 159 -6.02 5.16 -20.82
CA ASP A 159 -6.87 4.08 -20.33
C ASP A 159 -6.05 2.82 -20.03
N TYR A 160 -5.08 2.46 -20.88
CA TYR A 160 -4.15 1.36 -20.59
C TYR A 160 -3.38 1.58 -19.29
N ARG A 161 -2.84 2.80 -19.06
CA ARG A 161 -2.06 3.10 -17.84
C ARG A 161 -2.93 3.16 -16.59
N LEU A 162 -4.17 3.65 -16.70
CA LEU A 162 -5.13 3.70 -15.61
C LEU A 162 -5.59 2.30 -15.19
N TRP A 163 -5.91 1.43 -16.16
CA TRP A 163 -6.75 0.26 -15.90
C TRP A 163 -6.07 -1.09 -16.15
N GLU A 164 -5.01 -1.14 -16.95
CA GLU A 164 -4.49 -2.42 -17.48
C GLU A 164 -3.01 -2.66 -17.16
N ARG A 165 -2.19 -1.62 -17.06
CA ARG A 165 -0.75 -1.76 -16.94
C ARG A 165 -0.30 -2.41 -15.61
N ILE A 166 -0.85 -1.93 -14.48
CA ILE A 166 -0.48 -2.37 -13.12
C ILE A 166 -1.69 -2.39 -12.15
N PRO A 167 -2.80 -3.05 -12.51
CA PRO A 167 -4.01 -3.00 -11.69
C PRO A 167 -3.84 -3.69 -10.32
N TYR A 168 -2.92 -4.65 -10.19
CA TYR A 168 -2.72 -5.37 -8.93
C TYR A 168 -1.80 -4.63 -7.95
N ASP A 169 -0.90 -3.78 -8.42
CA ASP A 169 -0.11 -2.85 -7.61
C ASP A 169 -1.02 -1.86 -6.89
N SER A 170 -1.96 -1.25 -7.61
CA SER A 170 -2.97 -0.39 -6.99
C SER A 170 -3.79 -1.17 -5.96
N SER A 171 -4.30 -2.33 -6.34
CA SER A 171 -5.17 -3.17 -5.50
C SER A 171 -4.49 -3.58 -4.20
N ALA A 172 -3.21 -3.96 -4.27
CA ALA A 172 -2.42 -4.37 -3.12
C ALA A 172 -2.31 -3.25 -2.07
N TYR A 173 -1.94 -2.04 -2.48
CA TYR A 173 -1.77 -0.93 -1.55
C TYR A 173 -3.10 -0.32 -1.09
N ILE A 174 -4.14 -0.34 -1.93
CA ILE A 174 -5.51 -0.02 -1.51
C ILE A 174 -5.95 -0.97 -0.39
N GLY A 175 -5.61 -2.25 -0.50
CA GLY A 175 -5.85 -3.25 0.53
C GLY A 175 -5.32 -2.81 1.90
N GLU A 176 -4.06 -2.40 2.00
CA GLU A 176 -3.46 -1.94 3.26
C GLU A 176 -4.26 -0.78 3.89
N GLY A 177 -4.61 0.24 3.09
CA GLY A 177 -5.40 1.39 3.57
C GLY A 177 -6.81 1.01 4.02
N VAL A 178 -7.52 0.18 3.25
CA VAL A 178 -8.88 -0.30 3.57
C VAL A 178 -8.87 -1.16 4.83
N VAL A 179 -7.94 -2.11 4.93
CA VAL A 179 -7.80 -3.01 6.08
C VAL A 179 -7.50 -2.22 7.35
N ALA A 180 -6.54 -1.29 7.29
CA ALA A 180 -6.22 -0.44 8.43
C ALA A 180 -7.44 0.35 8.91
N PHE A 181 -8.12 1.04 8.00
CA PHE A 181 -9.29 1.84 8.37
C PHE A 181 -10.44 0.99 8.91
N ASP A 182 -10.78 -0.10 8.25
CA ASP A 182 -11.88 -0.97 8.68
C ASP A 182 -11.66 -1.49 10.10
N LEU A 183 -10.44 -1.90 10.43
CA LEU A 183 -10.16 -2.51 11.73
C LEU A 183 -10.03 -1.47 12.85
N HIS A 184 -9.69 -0.22 12.54
CA HIS A 184 -9.25 0.74 13.55
C HIS A 184 -9.96 2.11 13.54
N CYS A 185 -10.92 2.38 12.63
CA CYS A 185 -11.64 3.66 12.65
C CYS A 185 -12.64 3.81 13.81
N HIS A 186 -13.03 2.70 14.45
CA HIS A 186 -13.99 2.62 15.55
C HIS A 186 -15.35 3.28 15.22
N GLN A 187 -15.84 3.11 13.99
CA GLN A 187 -17.12 3.63 13.51
C GLN A 187 -17.87 2.56 12.71
N PRO A 188 -18.81 1.81 13.34
CA PRO A 188 -19.49 0.69 12.70
C PRO A 188 -20.21 1.03 11.38
N GLU A 189 -20.80 2.21 11.30
CA GLU A 189 -21.48 2.66 10.08
C GLU A 189 -20.48 2.88 8.92
N TRP A 190 -19.30 3.42 9.23
CA TRP A 190 -18.27 3.69 8.22
C TRP A 190 -17.59 2.40 7.77
N GLN A 191 -17.40 1.46 8.69
CA GLN A 191 -16.95 0.10 8.38
C GLN A 191 -17.93 -0.57 7.41
N ALA A 192 -19.23 -0.58 7.74
CA ALA A 192 -20.26 -1.16 6.88
C ALA A 192 -20.32 -0.50 5.49
N GLU A 193 -20.16 0.82 5.42
CA GLU A 193 -20.12 1.58 4.16
C GLU A 193 -18.95 1.14 3.28
N ILE A 194 -17.72 1.13 3.79
CA ILE A 194 -16.52 0.76 3.03
C ILE A 194 -16.56 -0.71 2.62
N ARG A 195 -16.96 -1.60 3.52
CA ARG A 195 -17.14 -3.03 3.25
C ARG A 195 -18.11 -3.30 2.10
N LYS A 196 -19.20 -2.56 2.03
CA LYS A 196 -20.15 -2.65 0.91
C LYS A 196 -19.56 -2.10 -0.38
N LYS A 197 -18.87 -0.95 -0.33
CA LYS A 197 -18.28 -0.31 -1.51
C LYS A 197 -17.13 -1.11 -2.13
N ILE A 198 -16.37 -1.86 -1.33
CA ILE A 198 -15.23 -2.64 -1.83
C ILE A 198 -15.64 -3.99 -2.44
N GLU A 199 -16.86 -4.49 -2.20
CA GLU A 199 -17.31 -5.80 -2.69
C GLU A 199 -17.09 -6.02 -4.21
N PRO A 200 -17.40 -5.07 -5.11
CA PRO A 200 -17.13 -5.25 -6.55
C PRO A 200 -15.64 -5.44 -6.87
N HIS A 201 -14.74 -4.79 -6.12
CA HIS A 201 -13.31 -4.95 -6.28
C HIS A 201 -12.84 -6.34 -5.83
N ILE A 202 -13.40 -6.86 -4.75
CA ILE A 202 -13.13 -8.22 -4.28
C ILE A 202 -13.58 -9.26 -5.32
N GLU A 203 -14.77 -9.09 -5.90
CA GLU A 203 -15.23 -9.96 -7.00
C GLU A 203 -14.32 -9.88 -8.23
N TRP A 204 -13.82 -8.69 -8.56
CA TRP A 204 -12.83 -8.51 -9.62
C TRP A 204 -11.54 -9.30 -9.31
N LEU A 205 -10.98 -9.15 -8.12
CA LEU A 205 -9.76 -9.88 -7.71
C LEU A 205 -9.94 -11.40 -7.79
N ILE A 206 -11.08 -11.94 -7.34
CA ILE A 206 -11.35 -13.38 -7.39
C ILE A 206 -11.41 -13.87 -8.84
N ARG A 207 -12.16 -13.18 -9.71
CA ARG A 207 -12.41 -13.66 -11.08
C ARG A 207 -11.22 -13.49 -12.01
N THR A 208 -10.26 -12.63 -11.69
CA THR A 208 -9.07 -12.37 -12.52
C THR A 208 -7.81 -13.07 -12.03
N GLN A 209 -7.91 -13.91 -10.99
CA GLN A 209 -6.79 -14.77 -10.60
C GLN A 209 -6.43 -15.74 -11.73
N ASN A 210 -5.14 -15.88 -12.01
CA ASN A 210 -4.64 -16.84 -12.99
C ASN A 210 -4.89 -18.29 -12.54
N CYS A 211 -4.83 -19.22 -13.50
CA CYS A 211 -4.94 -20.65 -13.20
C CYS A 211 -3.84 -21.18 -12.26
N ASN A 212 -2.67 -20.54 -12.25
CA ASN A 212 -1.56 -20.88 -11.36
C ASN A 212 -1.71 -20.31 -9.94
N GLY A 213 -2.74 -19.49 -9.67
CA GLY A 213 -2.99 -18.88 -8.37
C GLY A 213 -2.40 -17.49 -8.16
N THR A 214 -1.58 -16.95 -9.06
CA THR A 214 -1.10 -15.57 -8.95
C THR A 214 -2.09 -14.59 -9.56
N TRP A 215 -1.86 -13.30 -9.29
CA TRP A 215 -2.48 -12.19 -10.01
C TRP A 215 -1.46 -11.55 -10.95
N ALA A 216 -1.94 -10.79 -11.95
CA ALA A 216 -1.17 -10.18 -13.04
C ALA A 216 -0.53 -11.16 -14.04
N ILE A 217 0.06 -10.61 -15.10
CA ILE A 217 0.80 -11.38 -16.12
C ILE A 217 2.01 -12.07 -15.47
N MET A 218 2.29 -13.33 -15.81
CA MET A 218 3.46 -14.02 -15.27
C MET A 218 4.76 -13.29 -15.58
N ASP A 219 5.69 -13.31 -14.62
CA ASP A 219 7.01 -12.68 -14.67
C ASP A 219 6.98 -11.15 -14.84
N ASN A 220 5.81 -10.53 -14.72
CA ASN A 220 5.66 -9.08 -14.68
C ASN A 220 5.87 -8.55 -13.25
N HIS A 221 6.40 -7.33 -13.12
CA HIS A 221 6.53 -6.67 -11.83
C HIS A 221 5.20 -6.57 -11.05
N ASP A 222 4.06 -6.39 -11.73
CA ASP A 222 2.74 -6.36 -11.09
C ASP A 222 2.36 -7.69 -10.41
N GLN A 223 2.89 -8.82 -10.92
CA GLN A 223 2.66 -10.15 -10.35
C GLN A 223 3.17 -10.25 -8.91
N LYS A 224 4.25 -9.51 -8.61
CA LYS A 224 4.90 -9.43 -7.31
C LYS A 224 3.97 -8.89 -6.21
N ARG A 225 2.79 -8.41 -6.56
CA ARG A 225 1.78 -7.88 -5.63
C ARG A 225 0.75 -8.93 -5.17
N SER A 226 0.77 -10.11 -5.78
CA SER A 226 -0.05 -11.28 -5.40
C SER A 226 -0.12 -11.57 -3.89
N PRO A 227 0.96 -11.46 -3.09
CA PRO A 227 0.87 -11.75 -1.66
C PRO A 227 0.02 -10.73 -0.89
N LEU A 228 0.05 -9.44 -1.25
CA LEU A 228 -0.84 -8.44 -0.65
C LEU A 228 -2.29 -8.64 -1.08
N ILE A 229 -2.53 -9.10 -2.31
CA ILE A 229 -3.88 -9.50 -2.74
C ILE A 229 -4.41 -10.64 -1.88
N ALA A 230 -3.58 -11.66 -1.60
CA ALA A 230 -3.97 -12.76 -0.72
C ALA A 230 -4.31 -12.27 0.71
N ASN A 231 -3.55 -11.31 1.26
CA ASN A 231 -3.87 -10.67 2.55
C ASN A 231 -5.20 -9.94 2.52
N PHE A 232 -5.43 -9.14 1.47
CA PHE A 232 -6.65 -8.36 1.34
C PHE A 232 -7.89 -9.26 1.25
N LEU A 233 -7.80 -10.34 0.46
CA LEU A 233 -8.85 -11.34 0.37
C LEU A 233 -9.06 -12.08 1.70
N SER A 234 -7.98 -12.43 2.41
CA SER A 234 -8.05 -13.06 3.74
C SER A 234 -8.82 -12.18 4.73
N TRP A 235 -8.51 -10.88 4.78
CA TRP A 235 -9.26 -9.92 5.60
C TRP A 235 -10.74 -9.91 5.23
N TYR A 236 -11.07 -9.82 3.93
CA TYR A 236 -12.47 -9.75 3.50
C TYR A 236 -13.26 -11.00 3.92
N HIS A 237 -12.70 -12.19 3.69
CA HIS A 237 -13.30 -13.46 4.11
C HIS A 237 -13.51 -13.53 5.64
N ARG A 238 -12.62 -12.91 6.42
CA ARG A 238 -12.67 -12.98 7.89
C ARG A 238 -13.60 -11.96 8.51
N HIS A 239 -13.57 -10.72 8.04
CA HIS A 239 -14.18 -9.58 8.71
C HIS A 239 -15.43 -9.05 8.01
N VAL A 240 -15.63 -9.39 6.74
CA VAL A 240 -16.71 -8.82 5.93
C VAL A 240 -17.74 -9.88 5.56
N LYS A 241 -17.35 -10.87 4.76
CA LYS A 241 -18.26 -11.88 4.22
C LYS A 241 -17.52 -13.18 4.00
N LYS A 242 -18.04 -14.26 4.60
CA LYS A 242 -17.54 -15.61 4.36
C LYS A 242 -17.81 -16.02 2.92
N ASP A 243 -16.73 -16.25 2.17
CA ASP A 243 -16.77 -16.70 0.78
C ASP A 243 -15.71 -17.79 0.56
N ASP A 244 -16.15 -19.00 0.18
CA ASP A 244 -15.25 -20.14 -0.04
C ASP A 244 -14.41 -19.98 -1.31
N ARG A 245 -14.84 -19.16 -2.27
CA ARG A 245 -14.06 -18.84 -3.48
C ARG A 245 -12.77 -18.11 -3.12
N ILE A 246 -12.82 -17.26 -2.08
CA ILE A 246 -11.63 -16.59 -1.54
C ILE A 246 -10.65 -17.61 -0.94
N VAL A 247 -11.17 -18.55 -0.15
CA VAL A 247 -10.34 -19.59 0.47
C VAL A 247 -9.63 -20.41 -0.60
N GLU A 248 -10.33 -20.80 -1.66
CA GLU A 248 -9.73 -21.53 -2.77
C GLU A 248 -8.73 -20.67 -3.55
N ALA A 249 -9.00 -19.38 -3.78
CA ALA A 249 -8.05 -18.46 -4.41
C ALA A 249 -6.75 -18.36 -3.61
N ILE A 250 -6.84 -18.17 -2.28
CA ILE A 250 -5.66 -18.12 -1.40
C ILE A 250 -4.90 -19.45 -1.43
N ARG A 251 -5.60 -20.60 -1.40
CA ARG A 251 -4.96 -21.92 -1.50
C ARG A 251 -4.22 -22.14 -2.82
N ARG A 252 -4.72 -21.63 -3.94
CA ARG A 252 -4.01 -21.69 -5.22
C ARG A 252 -2.71 -20.90 -5.17
N TYR A 253 -2.74 -19.71 -4.59
CA TYR A 253 -1.55 -18.90 -4.41
C TYR A 253 -0.54 -19.55 -3.44
N ASP A 254 -1.01 -20.14 -2.34
CA ASP A 254 -0.18 -20.91 -1.41
C ASP A 254 0.53 -22.06 -2.13
N ARG A 255 -0.21 -22.89 -2.87
CA ARG A 255 0.37 -23.97 -3.69
C ARG A 255 1.42 -23.47 -4.70
N PHE A 256 1.22 -22.29 -5.26
CA PHE A 256 2.19 -21.66 -6.16
C PHE A 256 3.51 -21.36 -5.45
N LEU A 257 3.45 -20.82 -4.23
CA LEU A 257 4.62 -20.49 -3.41
C LEU A 257 5.35 -21.73 -2.87
N LEU A 258 4.65 -22.87 -2.71
CA LEU A 258 5.28 -24.13 -2.29
C LEU A 258 6.25 -24.72 -3.34
N VAL A 259 6.23 -24.22 -4.58
CA VAL A 259 7.22 -24.58 -5.60
C VAL A 259 8.49 -23.73 -5.41
N PRO A 260 9.67 -24.31 -5.13
CA PRO A 260 10.86 -23.53 -4.77
C PRO A 260 11.31 -22.50 -5.80
N ALA A 261 11.19 -22.82 -7.09
CA ALA A 261 11.53 -21.90 -8.18
C ALA A 261 10.63 -20.65 -8.17
N ASN A 262 9.34 -20.84 -7.89
CA ASN A 262 8.38 -19.75 -7.78
C ASN A 262 8.64 -18.93 -6.52
N ALA A 263 8.83 -19.58 -5.37
CA ALA A 263 9.17 -18.93 -4.11
C ALA A 263 10.39 -18.00 -4.24
N LYS A 264 11.42 -18.43 -4.98
CA LYS A 264 12.63 -17.61 -5.23
C LYS A 264 12.30 -16.30 -5.94
N PHE A 265 11.36 -16.29 -6.89
CA PHE A 265 10.92 -15.07 -7.58
C PHE A 265 10.24 -14.07 -6.64
N TYR A 266 9.72 -14.55 -5.50
CA TYR A 266 9.11 -13.77 -4.44
C TYR A 266 10.07 -13.49 -3.27
N GLY A 267 11.38 -13.65 -3.47
CA GLY A 267 12.40 -13.41 -2.44
C GLY A 267 12.44 -14.46 -1.31
N LEU A 268 11.60 -15.50 -1.38
CA LEU A 268 11.65 -16.62 -0.44
C LEU A 268 12.80 -17.56 -0.83
N LEU A 269 13.49 -18.12 0.16
CA LEU A 269 14.54 -19.14 -0.05
C LEU A 269 15.80 -18.61 -0.76
N ASN A 270 16.16 -17.34 -0.57
CA ASN A 270 17.48 -16.80 -0.91
C ASN A 270 18.60 -17.33 0.03
N TRP A 271 18.67 -18.65 0.23
CA TRP A 271 19.85 -19.28 0.81
C TRP A 271 20.99 -19.16 -0.20
N GLY A 272 21.94 -18.26 0.07
CA GLY A 272 23.02 -17.95 -0.85
C GLY A 272 22.76 -16.77 -1.80
N ALA A 273 21.89 -15.82 -1.43
CA ALA A 273 22.04 -14.45 -1.94
C ALA A 273 23.47 -14.00 -1.62
N ARG A 274 24.37 -14.12 -2.60
CA ARG A 274 25.67 -13.47 -2.53
C ARG A 274 25.33 -11.97 -2.44
N PRO A 275 25.92 -11.20 -1.52
CA PRO A 275 26.01 -9.76 -1.69
C PRO A 275 26.84 -9.53 -2.95
N GLY A 276 26.17 -9.62 -4.10
CA GLY A 276 26.74 -9.44 -5.41
C GLY A 276 26.63 -7.97 -5.73
N VAL A 277 27.75 -7.40 -6.18
CA VAL A 277 27.79 -6.09 -6.85
C VAL A 277 26.57 -5.99 -7.78
N PRO A 278 25.81 -4.88 -7.74
CA PRO A 278 24.68 -4.69 -8.65
C PRO A 278 25.14 -5.00 -10.07
N ILE A 279 24.61 -6.06 -10.67
CA ILE A 279 24.80 -6.29 -12.09
C ILE A 279 24.00 -5.17 -12.75
N ALA A 280 24.68 -4.27 -13.46
CA ALA A 280 24.00 -3.20 -14.18
C ALA A 280 22.92 -3.81 -15.08
N GLY A 281 21.64 -3.55 -14.76
CA GLY A 281 20.48 -4.08 -15.47
C GLY A 281 19.68 -5.17 -14.73
N GLU A 282 20.12 -5.65 -13.55
CA GLU A 282 19.26 -6.42 -12.66
C GLU A 282 18.50 -5.46 -11.74
N ASP A 283 17.21 -5.30 -12.05
CA ASP A 283 16.27 -4.43 -11.36
C ASP A 283 16.17 -4.81 -9.87
N GLU A 284 16.36 -3.85 -8.96
CA GLU A 284 16.31 -3.96 -7.48
C GLU A 284 14.98 -4.53 -6.92
N SER A 285 14.10 -4.97 -7.81
CA SER A 285 12.78 -5.55 -7.60
C SER A 285 12.71 -6.83 -6.74
N ASN A 286 13.84 -7.37 -6.26
CA ASN A 286 13.88 -8.60 -5.45
C ASN A 286 13.75 -8.32 -3.93
N ASP A 287 14.08 -7.12 -3.45
CA ASP A 287 14.12 -6.85 -2.00
C ASP A 287 12.75 -6.43 -1.42
N VAL A 288 11.87 -5.82 -2.21
CA VAL A 288 10.54 -5.35 -1.79
C VAL A 288 9.58 -6.51 -1.46
N LEU A 289 9.84 -7.70 -2.01
CA LEU A 289 8.92 -8.85 -1.94
C LEU A 289 8.95 -9.61 -0.62
N THR A 290 10.13 -9.77 -0.02
CA THR A 290 10.32 -10.74 1.08
C THR A 290 9.45 -10.42 2.30
N ALA A 291 9.31 -9.14 2.67
CA ALA A 291 8.50 -8.72 3.81
C ALA A 291 6.99 -8.92 3.56
N ILE A 292 6.54 -8.56 2.36
CA ILE A 292 5.15 -8.72 1.92
C ILE A 292 4.76 -10.20 1.88
N VAL A 293 5.64 -11.04 1.34
CA VAL A 293 5.39 -12.49 1.22
C VAL A 293 5.45 -13.16 2.60
N GLY A 294 6.37 -12.73 3.46
CA GLY A 294 6.43 -13.18 4.86
C GLY A 294 5.14 -12.88 5.61
N LEU A 295 4.56 -11.68 5.44
CA LEU A 295 3.25 -11.33 5.99
C LEU A 295 2.14 -12.23 5.44
N ALA A 296 2.13 -12.47 4.12
CA ALA A 296 1.14 -13.34 3.50
C ALA A 296 1.20 -14.78 4.00
N ILE A 297 2.40 -15.35 4.13
CA ILE A 297 2.59 -16.68 4.72
C ILE A 297 2.11 -16.69 6.17
N ALA A 298 2.47 -15.67 6.96
CA ALA A 298 2.05 -15.57 8.34
C ALA A 298 0.51 -15.51 8.46
N GLU A 299 -0.16 -14.73 7.61
CA GLU A 299 -1.63 -14.69 7.51
C GLU A 299 -2.23 -16.04 7.07
N ILE A 300 -1.62 -16.73 6.11
CA ILE A 300 -2.11 -18.04 5.65
C ILE A 300 -2.02 -19.08 6.79
N ILE A 301 -0.92 -19.08 7.55
CA ILE A 301 -0.68 -20.04 8.63
C ILE A 301 -1.50 -19.70 9.89
N SER A 302 -1.52 -18.43 10.27
CA SER A 302 -2.16 -17.94 11.49
C SER A 302 -2.93 -16.65 11.20
N PRO A 303 -4.12 -16.75 10.59
CA PRO A 303 -4.79 -15.56 10.09
C PRO A 303 -5.24 -14.60 11.20
N GLY A 304 -5.10 -13.29 10.94
CA GLY A 304 -5.37 -12.18 11.87
C GLY A 304 -4.13 -11.48 12.44
N ILE A 305 -2.92 -11.82 11.99
CA ILE A 305 -1.66 -11.13 12.33
C ILE A 305 -1.67 -9.67 11.83
N ALA A 306 -2.06 -9.42 10.58
CA ALA A 306 -2.24 -8.09 10.00
C ALA A 306 -3.32 -7.29 10.72
N SER A 307 -4.36 -7.98 11.23
CA SER A 307 -5.45 -7.36 12.00
C SER A 307 -5.07 -6.95 13.41
N ASN A 308 -3.92 -7.41 13.90
CA ASN A 308 -3.38 -7.08 15.22
C ASN A 308 -2.33 -5.96 15.18
N ARG A 309 -2.19 -5.25 14.04
CA ARG A 309 -1.33 -4.06 13.93
C ARG A 309 -1.92 -2.87 14.68
#